data_AF-A0A3C0I4M2-F1
#
_entry.id   AF-A0A3C0I4M2-F1
#
_cell.length_a   1.000
_cell.length_b   1.000
_cell.length_c   1.000
_cell.angle_alpha   90.00
_cell.angle_beta   90.00
_cell.angle_gamma   90.00
#
_symmetry.space_group_name_H-M   'P 1'
#
loop_
_entity.id
_entity.type
_entity.pdbx_description
1 polymer ?
#
loop_
_entity_poly.entity_id
_entity_poly.type
_entity_poly.pdbx_seq_one_letter_code
_entity_poly.pdbx_strand_id
1 'polypeptide(L)'
;MYVNGLRGFITLLLICVLTGSLSYAEVKLFNEYQAKADSLLRFYEVMSWPDSAFDNVDTPIRICLLGDSLNHFEPKLLGQTVKGRTIKVL
;
A
#
# COMPACT_ATOMS: atom_id res chain seq x y z
N MET A 1 -48.33 30.93 -17.69
CA MET A 1 -47.10 30.84 -18.52
C MET A 1 -45.80 30.69 -17.70
N TYR A 2 -45.81 30.82 -16.37
CA TYR A 2 -44.62 30.65 -15.49
C TYR A 2 -44.32 29.19 -15.07
N VAL A 3 -45.34 28.32 -15.02
CA VAL A 3 -45.23 26.95 -14.46
C VAL A 3 -44.34 26.03 -15.32
N ASN A 4 -44.35 26.21 -16.64
CA ASN A 4 -43.53 25.42 -17.56
C ASN A 4 -42.03 25.78 -17.48
N GLY A 5 -41.72 27.06 -17.21
CA GLY A 5 -40.35 27.52 -17.00
C GLY A 5 -39.76 27.02 -15.69
N LEU A 6 -40.56 27.02 -14.61
CA LEU A 6 -40.15 26.50 -13.31
C LEU A 6 -39.87 24.98 -13.38
N ARG A 7 -40.71 24.22 -14.09
CA ARG A 7 -40.51 22.77 -14.27
C ARG A 7 -39.24 22.46 -15.06
N GLY A 8 -38.94 23.25 -16.10
CA GLY A 8 -37.69 23.13 -16.85
C GLY A 8 -36.45 23.44 -16.00
N PHE A 9 -36.53 24.48 -15.17
CA PHE A 9 -35.44 24.88 -14.29
C PHE A 9 -35.13 23.82 -13.23
N ILE A 10 -36.17 23.24 -12.62
CA ILE A 10 -36.02 22.12 -11.67
C ILE A 10 -35.40 20.90 -12.33
N THR A 11 -35.82 20.58 -13.57
CA THR A 11 -35.27 19.44 -14.31
C THR A 11 -33.79 19.65 -14.64
N LEU A 12 -33.41 20.87 -15.04
CA LEU A 12 -32.01 21.23 -15.30
C LEU A 12 -31.15 21.12 -14.04
N LEU A 13 -31.65 21.64 -12.91
CA LEU A 13 -30.98 21.54 -11.61
C LEU A 13 -30.76 20.09 -11.19
N LEU A 14 -31.78 19.25 -11.35
CA LEU A 14 -31.70 17.82 -11.05
C LEU A 14 -30.62 17.14 -11.89
N ILE A 15 -30.56 17.43 -13.19
CA ILE A 15 -29.55 16.87 -14.10
C ILE A 15 -28.15 17.33 -13.68
N CYS A 16 -27.94 18.61 -13.37
CA CYS A 16 -26.64 19.12 -12.90
C CYS A 16 -26.16 18.45 -11.61
N VAL A 17 -27.06 18.21 -10.65
CA VAL A 17 -26.74 17.54 -9.38
C VAL A 17 -26.38 16.06 -9.62
N LEU A 18 -27.10 15.38 -10.52
CA LEU A 18 -26.83 13.99 -10.90
C LEU A 18 -25.51 13.82 -11.67
N THR A 19 -25.13 14.80 -12.50
CA THR A 19 -23.86 14.74 -13.24
C THR A 19 -22.66 15.22 -12.43
N GLY A 20 -22.87 16.11 -11.45
CA GLY A 20 -21.79 16.64 -10.58
C GLY A 20 -21.22 15.61 -9.61
N SER A 21 -21.86 14.45 -9.47
CA SER A 21 -21.41 13.34 -8.62
C SER A 21 -20.69 12.22 -9.39
N LEU A 22 -20.36 12.45 -10.67
CA LEU A 22 -19.39 11.65 -11.42
C LEU A 22 -17.98 11.96 -10.90
N SER A 23 -17.70 11.53 -9.67
CA SER A 23 -16.33 11.46 -9.17
C SER A 23 -15.59 10.47 -10.06
N TYR A 24 -14.57 10.96 -10.77
CA TYR A 24 -13.66 10.09 -11.51
C TYR A 24 -13.09 9.09 -10.52
N ALA A 25 -13.39 7.80 -10.72
CA ALA A 25 -12.77 6.74 -9.95
C ALA A 25 -11.30 6.72 -10.35
N GLU A 26 -10.49 7.48 -9.61
CA GLU A 26 -9.05 7.40 -9.72
C GLU A 26 -8.68 5.95 -9.41
N VAL A 27 -8.30 5.21 -10.44
CA VAL A 27 -7.73 3.87 -10.29
C VAL A 27 -6.43 4.09 -9.52
N LYS A 28 -6.54 4.03 -8.20
CA LYS A 28 -5.38 4.03 -7.31
C LYS A 28 -4.56 2.85 -7.78
N LEU A 29 -3.47 3.12 -8.50
CA LEU A 29 -2.56 2.10 -8.99
C LEU A 29 -2.18 1.27 -7.79
N PHE A 30 -2.82 0.11 -7.64
CA PHE A 30 -2.56 -0.80 -6.56
C PHE A 30 -1.12 -1.23 -6.78
N ASN A 31 -0.23 -0.68 -5.97
CA ASN A 31 1.18 -1.00 -6.04
C ASN A 31 1.33 -2.39 -5.43
N GLU A 32 1.02 -3.41 -6.24
CA GLU A 32 1.06 -4.82 -5.88
C GLU A 32 2.40 -5.17 -5.24
N TYR A 33 3.47 -4.57 -5.76
CA TYR A 33 4.80 -4.72 -5.23
C TYR A 33 4.90 -4.17 -3.80
N GLN A 34 4.42 -2.94 -3.55
CA GLN A 34 4.36 -2.41 -2.19
C GLN A 34 3.56 -3.30 -1.24
N ALA A 35 2.41 -3.81 -1.67
CA ALA A 35 1.62 -4.74 -0.86
C ALA A 35 2.41 -6.03 -0.53
N LYS A 36 3.16 -6.58 -1.49
CA LYS A 36 4.02 -7.76 -1.27
C LYS A 36 5.16 -7.48 -0.30
N ALA A 37 5.81 -6.32 -0.40
CA ALA A 37 6.87 -5.92 0.54
C ALA A 37 6.34 -5.77 1.97
N ASP A 38 5.19 -5.13 2.13
CA ASP A 38 4.54 -4.96 3.43
C ASP A 38 4.12 -6.31 4.02
N SER A 39 3.72 -7.28 3.18
CA SER A 39 3.46 -8.66 3.61
C SER A 39 4.74 -9.40 4.05
N LEU A 40 5.86 -9.23 3.35
CA LEU A 40 7.14 -9.83 3.75
C LEU A 40 7.59 -9.30 5.11
N LEU A 41 7.48 -8.00 5.36
CA LEU A 41 7.81 -7.40 6.66
C LEU A 41 6.93 -7.96 7.78
N ARG A 42 5.60 -8.07 7.56
CA ARG A 42 4.68 -8.66 8.55
C ARG A 42 4.96 -10.12 8.84
N PHE A 43 5.46 -10.88 7.85
CA PHE A 43 5.83 -12.28 8.08
C PHE A 43 6.89 -12.40 9.19
N TYR A 44 7.86 -11.49 9.24
CA TYR A 44 8.88 -11.47 10.29
C TYR A 44 8.34 -11.08 11.67
N GLU A 45 7.27 -10.28 11.75
CA GLU A 45 6.63 -9.95 13.02
C GLU A 45 5.97 -11.18 13.64
N VAL A 46 5.26 -11.96 12.81
CA VAL A 46 4.48 -13.13 13.23
C VAL A 46 5.37 -14.35 13.48
N MET A 47 6.49 -14.46 12.77
CA MET A 47 7.38 -15.62 12.92
C MET A 47 8.22 -15.53 14.21
N SER A 48 8.19 -16.59 14.99
CA SER A 48 9.06 -16.79 16.15
C SER A 48 10.30 -17.55 15.72
N TRP A 49 11.44 -16.87 15.70
CA TRP A 49 12.73 -17.51 15.46
C TRP A 49 13.29 -18.01 16.79
N PRO A 50 13.89 -19.21 16.85
CA PRO A 50 14.62 -19.65 18.03
C PRO A 50 15.86 -18.78 18.24
N ASP A 51 16.29 -18.58 19.48
CA ASP A 51 17.46 -17.75 19.80
C ASP A 51 18.74 -18.27 19.10
N SER A 52 18.82 -19.59 18.87
CA SER A 52 19.91 -20.23 18.14
C SER A 52 19.97 -19.92 16.64
N ALA A 53 18.95 -19.26 16.08
CA ALA A 53 18.97 -18.83 14.68
C ALA A 53 19.91 -17.63 14.45
N PHE A 54 20.34 -16.95 15.52
CA PHE A 54 21.22 -15.79 15.46
C PHE A 54 22.42 -16.01 16.36
N ASP A 55 23.60 -15.60 15.88
CA ASP A 55 24.85 -15.77 16.64
C ASP A 55 24.86 -14.91 17.93
N ASN A 56 24.21 -13.74 17.92
CA ASN A 56 24.07 -12.83 19.07
C ASN A 56 22.91 -11.83 18.89
N VAL A 57 22.72 -10.92 19.86
CA VAL A 57 21.67 -9.87 19.85
C VAL A 57 21.85 -8.80 18.78
N ASP A 58 23.07 -8.58 18.31
CA ASP A 58 23.38 -7.57 17.29
C ASP A 58 23.38 -8.16 15.86
N THR A 59 23.16 -9.47 15.73
CA THR A 59 23.14 -10.14 14.44
C THR A 59 21.91 -9.69 13.64
N PRO A 60 22.09 -9.14 12.43
CA PRO A 60 20.98 -8.64 11.63
C PRO A 60 20.20 -9.79 10.98
N ILE A 61 18.94 -9.52 10.68
CA ILE A 61 18.11 -10.42 9.86
C ILE A 61 18.51 -10.22 8.40
N ARG A 62 18.99 -11.29 7.75
CA ARG A 62 19.40 -11.26 6.34
C ARG A 62 18.23 -11.70 5.46
N ILE A 63 17.86 -10.85 4.50
CA ILE A 63 16.80 -11.12 3.52
C ILE A 63 17.46 -11.21 2.15
N CYS A 64 17.31 -12.34 1.48
CA CYS A 64 17.75 -12.52 0.10
C CYS A 64 16.57 -12.24 -0.83
N LEU A 65 16.73 -11.28 -1.75
CA LEU A 65 15.72 -10.99 -2.76
C LEU A 65 16.05 -11.77 -4.04
N LEU A 66 15.25 -12.79 -4.34
CA LEU A 66 15.47 -13.61 -5.52
C LEU A 66 14.63 -13.10 -6.71
N GLY A 67 15.29 -12.44 -7.66
CA GLY A 67 14.72 -12.03 -8.95
C GLY A 67 14.75 -10.51 -9.16
N ASP A 68 15.03 -10.09 -10.39
CA ASP A 68 15.25 -8.68 -10.75
C ASP A 68 14.06 -7.77 -10.47
N SER A 69 12.85 -8.33 -10.56
CA SER A 69 11.61 -7.62 -10.26
C SER A 69 11.42 -7.36 -8.77
N LEU A 70 12.36 -7.70 -7.89
CA LEU A 70 12.27 -7.46 -6.44
C LEU A 70 13.26 -6.40 -5.95
N ASN A 71 14.25 -6.00 -6.76
CA ASN A 71 15.32 -5.07 -6.37
C ASN A 71 14.79 -3.70 -5.87
N HIS A 72 13.66 -3.24 -6.41
CA HIS A 72 12.95 -2.05 -5.93
C HIS A 72 12.44 -2.11 -4.47
N PHE A 73 12.51 -3.26 -3.79
CA PHE A 73 12.17 -3.40 -2.37
C PHE A 73 13.32 -3.17 -1.42
N GLU A 74 14.55 -3.30 -1.90
CA GLU A 74 15.76 -3.07 -1.12
C GLU A 74 15.72 -1.73 -0.35
N PRO A 75 15.41 -0.58 -0.97
CA PRO A 75 15.34 0.70 -0.24
C PRO A 75 14.23 0.78 0.81
N LYS A 76 13.19 -0.06 0.72
CA LYS A 76 12.12 -0.13 1.73
C LYS A 76 12.47 -1.04 2.91
N LEU A 77 13.32 -2.04 2.68
CA LEU A 77 13.78 -2.99 3.68
C LEU A 77 15.02 -2.47 4.44
N LEU A 78 15.86 -1.67 3.79
CA LEU A 78 17.02 -1.04 4.42
C LEU A 78 16.62 -0.11 5.56
N GLY A 79 17.23 -0.30 6.73
CA GLY A 79 17.00 0.53 7.92
C GLY A 79 15.79 0.14 8.76
N GLN A 80 14.98 -0.83 8.32
CA GLN A 80 13.91 -1.38 9.14
C GLN A 80 14.48 -2.22 10.29
N THR A 81 13.78 -2.19 11.42
CA THR A 81 14.13 -2.96 12.63
C THR A 81 12.94 -3.83 13.02
N VAL A 82 13.17 -5.14 13.17
CA VAL A 82 12.14 -6.09 13.63
C VAL A 82 12.64 -6.75 14.91
N LYS A 83 11.83 -6.68 15.98
CA LYS A 83 12.17 -7.22 17.31
C LYS A 83 13.56 -6.78 17.81
N GLY A 84 13.92 -5.51 17.55
CA GLY A 84 15.20 -4.92 17.96
C GLY A 84 16.39 -5.26 17.05
N ARG A 85 16.20 -6.04 15.98
CA ARG A 85 17.25 -6.43 15.04
C ARG A 85 17.11 -5.70 13.71
N THR A 86 18.22 -5.24 13.16
CA THR A 86 18.26 -4.55 11.87
C THR A 86 18.09 -5.53 10.71
N ILE A 87 17.41 -5.11 9.65
CA ILE A 87 17.29 -5.86 8.39
C ILE A 87 18.47 -5.50 7.46
N LYS A 88 19.09 -6.53 6.88
CA LYS A 88 20.10 -6.42 5.82
C LYS A 88 19.62 -7.19 4.58
N VAL A 89 19.62 -6.53 3.44
CA VAL A 89 19.35 -7.18 2.14
C VAL A 89 20.67 -7.75 1.60
N LEU A 90 20.60 -8.96 1.02
CA LEU A 90 21.69 -9.67 0.35
C LEU A 90 21.46 -9.73 -1.15
#